data_AF-A0AAV2QI81-F1
#
_entry.id   AF-A0AAV2QI81-F1
#
_cell.length_a   1.000
_cell.length_b   1.000
_cell.length_c   1.000
_cell.angle_alpha   90.00
_cell.angle_beta   90.00
_cell.angle_gamma   90.00
#
_symmetry.space_group_name_H-M   'P 1'
#
loop_
_entity.id
_entity.type
_entity.pdbx_description
1 polymer ?
#
loop_
_entity_poly.entity_id
_entity_poly.type
_entity_poly.pdbx_seq_one_letter_code
_entity_poly.pdbx_strand_id
1 'polypeptide(L)'
;MSRAANGERRAAFMLTTVKREQHNPNECPICNRHYNVANDQMRVRSLGCGHSMCTSCIRRMHQRNSVKCPQCRYVHQAESVERIPINFGMESLIQSLKQTSLTSRIYDEAYPILNAGLCQTHETVKLFFCVNCKMFICTHCTAIDHPRGDSHKIINIQEAFSMKKSRFLSDIECQLIHLTSVHNKFSGRIMKLQNAKQGLENVVSQIQETLAGIEKLCTMQTLLKKGFQNMETQLETVKQQAMNASTLDKLSAVEQNSSTMVKEAKNRIKVNENPLELLCSQVFVFQIQTSFCSALNIFDAATTEEGKEAMQICKEYNINGCKNSNCKALHICTKHVERKLGCISFVCILNHDIMEPSCKELVSSAGISTNQSPGDILIAVSLKCGIFSRTAYI
;
A
#
# COMPACT_ATOMS: atom_id res chain seq x y z
N MET A 1 36.93 22.22 -9.20
CA MET A 1 36.43 23.23 -8.24
C MET A 1 35.11 23.89 -8.68
N SER A 2 34.18 23.17 -9.33
CA SER A 2 33.03 23.79 -10.03
C SER A 2 31.63 23.33 -9.55
N ARG A 3 31.54 22.42 -8.58
CA ARG A 3 30.25 21.99 -8.00
C ARG A 3 29.80 22.79 -6.77
N ALA A 4 30.74 23.27 -5.95
CA ALA A 4 30.44 24.09 -4.76
C ALA A 4 29.89 25.49 -5.14
N ALA A 5 30.49 26.13 -6.14
CA ALA A 5 30.10 27.47 -6.61
C ALA A 5 28.69 27.52 -7.24
N ASN A 6 28.19 26.40 -7.79
CA ASN A 6 26.83 26.31 -8.33
C ASN A 6 25.77 26.06 -7.24
N GLY A 7 26.15 25.48 -6.10
CA GLY A 7 25.28 25.32 -4.94
C GLY A 7 25.02 26.66 -4.24
N GLU A 8 26.06 27.47 -4.07
CA GLU A 8 25.96 28.81 -3.47
C GLU A 8 25.15 29.78 -4.32
N ARG A 9 25.26 29.73 -5.66
CA ARG A 9 24.43 30.55 -6.57
C ARG A 9 22.95 30.14 -6.55
N ARG A 10 22.61 28.86 -6.39
CA ARG A 10 21.22 28.41 -6.24
C ARG A 10 20.64 28.78 -4.87
N ALA A 11 21.44 28.74 -3.80
CA ALA A 11 21.04 29.24 -2.49
C ALA A 11 20.85 30.76 -2.50
N ALA A 12 21.75 31.51 -3.15
CA ALA A 12 21.63 32.95 -3.33
C ALA A 12 20.41 33.34 -4.17
N PHE A 13 20.10 32.59 -5.25
CA PHE A 13 18.89 32.79 -6.05
C PHE A 13 17.61 32.46 -5.27
N MET A 14 17.61 31.43 -4.42
CA MET A 14 16.48 31.15 -3.51
C MET A 14 16.33 32.23 -2.45
N LEU A 15 17.41 32.83 -1.95
CA LEU A 15 17.37 33.92 -0.96
C LEU A 15 16.96 35.27 -1.59
N THR A 16 17.34 35.56 -2.84
CA THR A 16 16.96 36.80 -3.54
C THR A 16 15.53 36.77 -4.07
N THR A 17 14.95 35.59 -4.29
CA THR A 17 13.54 35.45 -4.71
C THR A 17 12.54 35.71 -3.55
N VAL A 18 13.01 35.80 -2.30
CA VAL A 18 12.20 36.18 -1.11
C VAL A 18 12.16 37.70 -0.87
N LYS A 19 12.45 38.51 -1.89
CA LYS A 19 12.11 39.95 -1.91
C LYS A 19 10.80 40.23 -2.65
N ARG A 20 9.83 39.31 -2.60
CA ARG A 20 8.43 39.70 -2.78
C ARG A 20 8.03 40.42 -1.51
N GLU A 21 7.56 41.65 -1.63
CA GLU A 21 7.01 42.51 -0.57
C GLU A 21 6.43 41.63 0.56
N GLN A 22 7.13 41.57 1.69
CA GLN A 22 6.74 40.69 2.79
C GLN A 22 5.43 41.24 3.36
N HIS A 23 4.32 40.62 2.96
CA HIS A 23 3.02 40.89 3.55
C HIS A 23 3.11 40.65 5.05
N ASN A 24 2.72 41.65 5.84
CA ASN A 24 2.79 41.57 7.30
C ASN A 24 1.97 40.36 7.77
N PRO A 25 2.59 39.36 8.44
CA PRO A 25 1.89 38.14 8.83
C PRO A 25 0.73 38.38 9.80
N ASN A 26 0.70 39.55 10.45
CA ASN A 26 -0.39 39.96 11.35
C ASN A 26 -1.58 40.62 10.64
N GLU A 27 -1.51 40.77 9.31
CA GLU A 27 -2.56 41.38 8.51
C GLU A 27 -3.27 40.35 7.64
N CYS A 28 -4.49 40.69 7.20
CA CYS A 28 -5.19 39.88 6.22
C CYS A 28 -4.66 40.16 4.80
N PRO A 29 -4.32 39.14 3.98
CA PRO A 29 -3.80 39.33 2.63
C PRO A 29 -4.81 39.91 1.63
N ILE A 30 -6.06 40.12 2.04
CA ILE A 30 -7.15 40.60 1.18
C ILE A 30 -7.57 42.03 1.52
N CYS A 31 -7.58 42.40 2.80
CA CYS A 31 -7.98 43.74 3.22
C CYS A 31 -6.85 44.54 3.87
N ASN A 32 -5.66 43.95 4.05
CA ASN A 32 -4.48 44.55 4.67
C ASN A 32 -4.77 45.17 6.06
N ARG A 33 -5.81 44.67 6.73
CA ARG A 33 -6.13 45.06 8.10
C ARG A 33 -5.56 44.04 9.07
N HIS A 34 -5.06 44.53 10.19
CA HIS A 34 -4.57 43.71 11.28
C HIS A 34 -5.65 42.79 11.83
N TYR A 35 -5.28 41.54 12.08
CA TYR A 35 -6.15 40.61 12.77
C TYR A 35 -6.45 41.09 14.19
N ASN A 36 -7.68 40.83 14.65
CA ASN A 36 -8.12 41.24 15.97
C ASN A 36 -9.01 40.16 16.61
N VAL A 37 -8.50 39.56 17.68
CA VAL A 37 -9.20 38.51 18.45
C VAL A 37 -10.49 39.01 19.09
N ALA A 38 -10.54 40.30 19.47
CA ALA A 38 -11.72 40.91 20.09
C ALA A 38 -12.81 41.30 19.09
N ASN A 39 -12.53 41.23 17.78
CA ASN A 39 -13.49 41.55 16.73
C ASN A 39 -13.71 40.32 15.84
N ASP A 40 -14.87 39.68 15.95
CA ASP A 40 -15.22 38.46 15.20
C ASP A 40 -15.02 38.57 13.69
N GLN A 41 -15.21 39.76 13.10
CA GLN A 41 -15.01 40.00 11.67
C GLN A 41 -13.53 40.03 11.25
N MET A 42 -12.64 40.30 12.22
CA MET A 42 -11.20 40.40 12.04
C MET A 42 -10.43 39.24 12.65
N ARG A 43 -11.12 38.22 13.18
CA ARG A 43 -10.50 36.95 13.59
C ARG A 43 -9.91 36.22 12.39
N VAL A 44 -8.76 35.59 12.59
CA VAL A 44 -8.01 34.86 11.56
C VAL A 44 -8.56 33.44 11.42
N ARG A 45 -8.97 33.06 10.22
CA ARG A 45 -9.50 31.73 9.90
C ARG A 45 -8.62 31.06 8.87
N SER A 46 -8.42 29.75 9.00
CA SER A 46 -7.59 28.95 8.10
C SER A 46 -8.45 28.10 7.19
N LEU A 47 -8.19 28.21 5.89
CA LEU A 47 -8.75 27.30 4.90
C LEU A 47 -8.01 25.96 4.95
N GLY A 48 -8.62 24.89 4.41
CA GLY A 48 -8.02 23.55 4.41
C GLY A 48 -6.69 23.43 3.64
N CYS A 49 -6.32 24.45 2.86
CA CYS A 49 -5.04 24.54 2.17
C CYS A 49 -3.93 25.21 3.00
N GLY A 50 -4.22 25.64 4.23
CA GLY A 50 -3.28 26.31 5.15
C GLY A 50 -3.22 27.83 5.02
N HIS A 51 -3.75 28.41 3.95
CA HIS A 51 -3.84 29.87 3.81
C HIS A 51 -4.91 30.47 4.73
N SER A 52 -4.64 31.67 5.23
CA SER A 52 -5.44 32.29 6.29
C SER A 52 -5.84 33.72 5.97
N MET A 53 -7.08 34.06 6.31
CA MET A 53 -7.72 35.33 6.03
C MET A 53 -8.68 35.70 7.16
N CYS A 54 -9.12 36.95 7.24
CA CYS A 54 -10.08 37.35 8.27
C CYS A 54 -11.50 36.87 7.94
N THR A 55 -12.33 36.67 8.97
CA THR A 55 -13.73 36.25 8.84
C THR A 55 -14.51 37.10 7.82
N SER A 56 -14.35 38.42 7.84
CA SER A 56 -15.03 39.33 6.90
C SER A 56 -14.61 39.11 5.44
N CYS A 57 -13.34 38.87 5.16
CA CYS A 57 -12.86 38.58 3.81
C CYS A 57 -13.35 37.21 3.32
N ILE A 58 -13.33 36.19 4.18
CA ILE A 58 -13.90 34.88 3.85
C ILE A 58 -15.39 35.01 3.56
N ARG A 59 -16.13 35.77 4.37
CA ARG A 59 -17.57 36.01 4.17
C ARG A 59 -17.89 36.64 2.82
N ARG A 60 -17.09 37.61 2.37
CA ARG A 60 -17.28 38.24 1.04
C ARG A 60 -17.01 37.30 -0.13
N MET A 61 -16.13 36.33 0.05
CA MET A 61 -15.78 35.36 -0.98
C MET A 61 -16.58 34.07 -0.90
N HIS A 62 -17.35 33.89 0.17
CA HIS A 62 -18.16 32.73 0.38
C HIS A 62 -19.36 32.75 -0.56
N GLN A 63 -19.41 31.78 -1.47
CA GLN A 63 -20.46 31.69 -2.48
C GLN A 63 -20.83 30.22 -2.70
N ARG A 64 -22.13 29.94 -2.79
CA ARG A 64 -22.67 28.58 -3.10
C ARG A 64 -22.03 27.49 -2.23
N ASN A 65 -22.01 27.68 -0.91
CA ASN A 65 -21.42 26.73 0.06
C ASN A 65 -19.92 26.44 -0.18
N SER A 66 -19.19 27.36 -0.81
CA SER A 66 -17.76 27.19 -1.09
C SER A 66 -16.98 28.49 -0.89
N VAL A 67 -15.67 28.36 -0.71
CA VAL A 67 -14.71 29.47 -0.66
C VAL A 67 -13.50 29.09 -1.51
N LYS A 68 -13.19 29.91 -2.53
CA LYS A 68 -11.98 29.74 -3.34
C LYS A 68 -10.82 30.52 -2.74
N CYS A 69 -9.72 29.85 -2.39
CA CYS A 69 -8.55 30.50 -1.83
C CYS A 69 -7.92 31.47 -2.86
N PRO A 70 -7.65 32.74 -2.51
CA PRO A 70 -7.08 33.72 -3.43
C PRO A 70 -5.59 33.50 -3.67
N GLN A 71 -4.91 32.83 -2.73
CA GLN A 71 -3.47 32.58 -2.79
C GLN A 71 -3.12 31.33 -3.63
N CYS A 72 -3.85 30.22 -3.44
CA CYS A 72 -3.57 28.96 -4.15
C CYS A 72 -4.67 28.49 -5.11
N ARG A 73 -5.81 29.20 -5.18
CA ARG A 73 -6.97 28.90 -6.05
C ARG A 73 -7.72 27.60 -5.72
N TYR A 74 -7.33 26.88 -4.68
CA TYR A 74 -8.06 25.70 -4.19
C TYR A 74 -9.45 26.06 -3.67
N VAL A 75 -10.46 25.24 -3.97
CA VAL A 75 -11.86 25.46 -3.57
C VAL A 75 -12.17 24.63 -2.33
N HIS A 76 -12.59 25.29 -1.26
CA HIS A 76 -12.98 24.67 0.00
C HIS A 76 -14.50 24.63 0.09
N GLN A 77 -15.07 23.46 0.34
CA GLN A 77 -16.48 23.32 0.68
C GLN A 77 -16.71 23.75 2.13
N ALA A 78 -17.67 24.63 2.35
CA ALA A 78 -18.03 25.13 3.67
C ALA A 78 -19.49 25.58 3.63
N GLU A 79 -20.39 24.93 4.37
CA GLU A 79 -21.82 25.32 4.40
C GLU A 79 -22.04 26.74 4.96
N SER A 80 -21.13 27.19 5.84
CA SER A 80 -21.11 28.56 6.32
C SER A 80 -19.68 29.00 6.63
N VAL A 81 -19.48 30.32 6.75
CA VAL A 81 -18.18 30.91 7.10
C VAL A 81 -17.73 30.47 8.49
N GLU A 82 -18.69 30.30 9.40
CA GLU A 82 -18.47 29.95 10.79
C GLU A 82 -17.86 28.55 10.94
N ARG A 83 -18.12 27.65 9.99
CA ARG A 83 -17.52 26.30 9.93
C ARG A 83 -16.06 26.28 9.51
N ILE A 84 -15.53 27.36 8.95
CA ILE A 84 -14.10 27.45 8.62
C ILE A 84 -13.34 27.72 9.92
N PRO A 85 -12.43 26.85 10.36
CA PRO A 85 -11.84 26.93 11.70
C PRO A 85 -11.05 28.21 11.93
N ILE A 86 -11.15 28.71 13.15
CA ILE A 86 -10.36 29.85 13.62
C ILE A 86 -8.96 29.36 13.94
N ASN A 87 -7.95 30.13 13.53
CA ASN A 87 -6.56 29.81 13.81
C ASN A 87 -6.13 30.40 15.16
N PHE A 88 -6.50 29.70 16.24
CA PHE A 88 -6.14 30.09 17.60
C PHE A 88 -4.62 30.20 17.83
N GLY A 89 -3.82 29.41 17.10
CA GLY A 89 -2.35 29.50 17.15
C GLY A 89 -1.86 30.88 16.68
N MET A 90 -2.36 31.36 15.54
CA MET A 90 -2.08 32.72 15.08
C MET A 90 -2.65 33.78 16.02
N GLU A 91 -3.87 33.61 16.54
CA GLU A 91 -4.45 34.57 17.51
C GLU A 91 -3.55 34.73 18.74
N SER A 92 -3.03 33.63 19.29
CA SER A 92 -2.08 33.63 20.42
C SER A 92 -0.77 34.34 20.09
N LEU A 93 -0.22 34.10 18.89
CA LEU A 93 0.99 34.79 18.42
C LEU A 93 0.75 36.29 18.24
N ILE A 94 -0.35 36.70 17.60
CA ILE A 94 -0.72 38.11 17.42
C ILE A 94 -0.86 38.82 18.77
N GLN A 95 -1.48 38.16 19.75
CA GLN A 95 -1.63 38.71 21.10
C GLN A 95 -0.28 38.85 21.84
N SER A 96 0.60 37.86 21.67
CA SER A 96 1.97 37.89 22.23
C SER A 96 2.83 38.99 21.57
N LEU A 97 2.66 39.21 20.26
CA LEU A 97 3.38 40.25 19.52
C LEU A 97 2.95 41.67 19.92
N LYS A 98 1.68 41.87 20.29
CA LYS A 98 1.23 43.16 20.88
C LYS A 98 1.96 43.47 22.19
N GLN A 99 2.29 42.46 22.99
CA GLN A 99 3.07 42.67 24.23
C GLN A 99 4.53 43.03 23.95
N THR A 100 5.11 42.54 22.85
CA THR A 100 6.45 42.96 22.41
C THR A 100 6.50 44.37 21.82
N SER A 101 5.40 44.93 21.32
CA SER A 101 5.37 46.32 20.82
C SER A 101 5.61 47.40 21.90
N LEU A 102 5.50 47.05 23.19
CA LEU A 102 5.92 47.92 24.30
C LEU A 102 7.45 48.06 24.39
N THR A 103 8.22 47.17 23.75
CA THR A 103 9.69 47.23 23.71
C THR A 103 10.22 48.16 22.62
N SER A 104 9.40 48.53 21.62
CA SER A 104 9.80 49.44 20.54
C SER A 104 9.81 50.90 20.95
N ARG A 105 9.24 51.27 22.11
CA ARG A 105 9.27 52.66 22.61
C ARG A 105 10.58 53.03 23.33
N ILE A 106 11.46 52.07 23.58
CA ILE A 106 12.66 52.27 24.42
C ILE A 106 13.95 52.37 23.58
N TYR A 107 13.95 51.91 22.32
CA TYR A 107 15.14 51.92 21.45
C TYR A 107 14.78 52.36 20.03
N ASP A 108 15.59 53.26 19.47
CA ASP A 108 15.48 53.78 18.09
C ASP A 108 15.35 52.67 17.05
N GLU A 109 14.55 52.94 16.01
CA GLU A 109 14.14 52.05 14.90
C GLU A 109 15.27 51.43 14.07
N ALA A 110 16.54 51.74 14.36
CA ALA A 110 17.66 51.31 13.53
C ALA A 110 18.03 49.83 13.70
N TYR A 111 17.86 49.21 14.89
CA TYR A 111 18.15 47.80 15.12
C TYR A 111 17.36 47.22 16.30
N PRO A 112 16.41 46.28 16.10
CA PRO A 112 15.70 45.66 17.21
C PRO A 112 16.65 44.77 18.02
N ILE A 113 16.96 45.19 19.25
CA ILE A 113 17.73 44.38 20.21
C ILE A 113 16.85 43.22 20.66
N LEU A 114 17.31 41.98 20.42
CA LEU A 114 16.65 40.76 20.89
C LEU A 114 16.47 40.85 22.42
N ASN A 115 15.22 40.82 22.88
CA ASN A 115 14.88 40.94 24.29
C ASN A 115 13.70 40.02 24.65
N ALA A 116 13.54 39.73 25.94
CA ALA A 116 12.46 38.89 26.46
C ALA A 116 11.34 39.72 27.13
N GLY A 117 11.10 40.93 26.63
CA GLY A 117 10.14 41.88 27.19
C GLY A 117 10.67 42.68 28.38
N LEU A 118 9.78 43.38 29.07
CA LEU A 118 10.13 44.23 30.22
C LEU A 118 10.18 43.44 31.53
N CYS A 119 11.06 43.88 32.43
CA CYS A 119 11.04 43.52 33.84
C CYS A 119 9.88 44.22 34.52
N GLN A 120 9.10 43.47 35.29
CA GLN A 120 7.93 44.00 36.01
C GLN A 120 8.35 44.89 37.19
N THR A 121 9.50 44.61 37.79
CA THR A 121 10.01 45.35 38.96
C THR A 121 10.80 46.60 38.58
N HIS A 122 11.58 46.52 37.50
CA HIS A 122 12.57 47.55 37.15
C HIS A 122 12.27 48.26 35.83
N GLU A 123 11.16 47.92 35.18
CA GLU A 123 10.66 48.53 33.91
C GLU A 123 11.69 48.58 32.76
N THR A 124 12.75 47.77 32.85
CA THR A 124 13.85 47.68 31.87
C THR A 124 13.78 46.36 31.12
N VAL A 125 14.38 46.31 29.93
CA VAL A 125 14.37 45.11 29.08
C VAL A 125 15.09 43.92 29.72
N LYS A 126 14.50 42.74 29.59
CA LYS A 126 15.10 41.47 29.99
C LYS A 126 16.03 40.97 28.90
N LEU A 127 17.34 41.04 29.15
CA LEU A 127 18.40 40.64 28.22
C LEU A 127 19.17 39.40 28.68
N PHE A 128 18.88 38.90 29.87
CA PHE A 128 19.58 37.78 30.48
C PHE A 128 18.61 36.69 30.92
N PHE A 129 19.12 35.48 31.06
CA PHE A 129 18.39 34.33 31.59
C PHE A 129 19.16 33.72 32.76
N CYS A 130 18.50 33.60 33.90
CA CYS A 130 19.04 32.83 35.02
C CYS A 130 18.71 31.35 34.82
N VAL A 131 19.74 30.52 34.66
CA VAL A 131 19.59 29.08 34.44
C VAL A 131 18.99 28.39 35.67
N ASN A 132 19.42 28.80 36.87
CA ASN A 132 18.96 28.23 38.14
C ASN A 132 17.49 28.56 38.41
N CYS A 133 17.08 29.82 38.20
CA CYS A 133 15.71 30.29 38.43
C CYS A 133 14.78 30.10 37.23
N LYS A 134 15.33 29.68 36.08
CA LYS A 134 14.60 29.39 34.83
C LYS A 134 13.77 30.57 34.31
N MET A 135 14.23 31.81 34.54
CA MET A 135 13.49 33.02 34.17
C MET A 135 14.38 34.07 33.50
N PHE A 136 13.76 34.89 32.65
CA PHE A 136 14.41 36.04 32.03
C PHE A 136 14.44 37.25 32.97
N ILE A 137 15.58 37.91 33.04
CA ILE A 137 15.87 38.98 34.01
C ILE A 137 16.54 40.18 33.32
N CYS A 138 16.39 41.36 33.91
CA CYS A 138 17.04 42.60 33.45
C CYS A 138 18.40 42.80 34.16
N THR A 139 19.16 43.81 33.74
CA THR A 139 20.46 44.16 34.36
C THR A 139 20.35 44.44 35.86
N HIS A 140 19.29 45.11 36.32
CA HIS A 140 19.11 45.40 37.75
C HIS A 140 18.88 44.14 38.58
N CYS A 141 18.08 43.19 38.07
CA CYS A 141 17.90 41.89 38.68
C CYS A 141 19.23 41.13 38.82
N THR A 142 20.19 41.30 37.91
CA THR A 142 21.51 40.66 38.03
C THR A 142 22.38 41.23 39.15
N ALA A 143 22.02 42.38 39.72
CA ALA A 143 22.74 43.00 40.83
C ALA A 143 22.10 42.72 42.19
N ILE A 144 20.77 42.57 42.24
CA ILE A 144 20.00 42.47 43.49
C ILE A 144 19.59 41.02 43.76
N ASP A 145 18.72 40.46 42.91
CA ASP A 145 18.08 39.16 43.15
C ASP A 145 18.86 37.97 42.58
N HIS A 146 19.70 38.23 41.57
CA HIS A 146 20.47 37.23 40.84
C HIS A 146 21.93 37.69 40.65
N PRO A 147 22.70 37.92 41.73
CA PRO A 147 24.11 38.29 41.62
C PRO A 147 24.91 37.22 40.85
N ARG A 148 25.83 37.67 39.99
CA ARG A 148 26.75 36.76 39.28
C ARG A 148 27.66 36.08 40.30
N GLY A 149 27.56 34.76 40.40
CA GLY A 149 28.33 33.92 41.31
C GLY A 149 27.85 32.48 41.29
N ASP A 150 28.26 31.69 42.27
CA ASP A 150 28.00 30.24 42.29
C ASP A 150 26.51 29.88 42.44
N SER A 151 25.70 30.76 43.04
CA SER A 151 24.26 30.52 43.28
C SER A 151 23.39 30.71 42.03
N HIS A 152 23.77 31.60 41.12
CA HIS A 152 22.99 31.92 39.91
C HIS A 152 23.88 31.99 38.66
N LYS A 153 23.74 30.99 37.80
CA LYS A 153 24.31 31.02 36.45
C LYS A 153 23.45 31.88 35.54
N ILE A 154 24.01 32.99 35.08
CA ILE A 154 23.35 33.95 34.19
C ILE A 154 23.96 33.84 32.81
N ILE A 155 23.13 33.64 31.80
CA ILE A 155 23.52 33.63 30.38
C ILE A 155 22.82 34.76 29.65
N ASN A 156 23.38 35.20 28.51
CA ASN A 156 22.72 36.20 27.68
C ASN A 156 21.53 35.61 26.93
N ILE A 157 20.68 36.48 26.37
CA ILE A 157 19.47 36.07 25.68
C ILE A 157 19.75 35.21 24.44
N GLN A 158 20.81 35.47 23.67
CA GLN A 158 21.17 34.66 22.49
C GLN A 158 21.54 33.23 22.86
N GLU A 159 22.30 33.06 23.95
CA GLU A 159 22.69 31.75 24.48
C GLU A 159 21.48 31.02 25.06
N ALA A 160 20.61 31.73 25.76
CA ALA A 160 19.35 31.18 26.29
C ALA A 160 18.43 30.67 25.16
N PHE A 161 18.31 31.42 24.06
CA PHE A 161 17.56 30.99 22.88
C PHE A 161 18.20 29.77 22.23
N SER A 162 19.53 29.77 22.05
CA SER A 162 20.25 28.64 21.45
C SER A 162 20.09 27.36 22.27
N MET A 163 20.22 27.47 23.60
CA MET A 163 20.05 26.35 24.53
C MET A 163 18.62 25.81 24.52
N LYS A 164 17.60 26.69 24.62
CA LYS A 164 16.20 26.28 24.58
C LYS A 164 15.81 25.68 23.22
N LYS A 165 16.32 26.24 22.12
CA LYS A 165 16.12 25.70 20.76
C LYS A 165 16.70 24.30 20.63
N SER A 166 17.96 24.09 21.05
CA SER A 166 18.61 22.78 20.99
C SER A 166 17.85 21.72 21.79
N ARG A 167 17.41 22.07 23.01
CA ARG A 167 16.60 21.17 23.85
C ARG A 167 15.27 20.80 23.18
N PHE A 168 14.56 21.78 22.63
CA PHE A 168 13.30 21.54 21.92
C PHE A 168 13.50 20.64 20.69
N LEU A 169 14.58 20.85 19.92
CA LEU A 169 14.92 20.01 18.78
C LEU A 169 15.21 18.57 19.22
N SER A 170 15.98 18.38 20.31
CA SER A 170 16.26 17.06 20.87
C SER A 170 15.00 16.34 21.36
N ASP A 171 14.07 17.05 21.99
CA ASP A 171 12.79 16.47 22.42
C ASP A 171 11.96 15.99 21.20
N ILE A 172 11.94 16.78 20.12
CA ILE A 172 11.29 16.39 18.85
C ILE A 172 11.98 15.18 18.22
N GLU A 173 13.30 15.15 18.18
CA GLU A 173 14.08 14.02 17.65
C GLU A 173 13.78 12.73 18.43
N CYS A 174 13.74 12.80 19.76
CA CYS A 174 13.35 11.69 20.63
C CYS A 174 11.92 11.21 20.33
N GLN A 175 10.96 12.12 20.14
CA GLN A 175 9.59 11.77 19.77
C GLN A 175 9.51 11.10 18.39
N LEU A 176 10.27 11.59 17.41
CA LEU A 176 10.38 10.99 16.08
C LEU A 176 10.91 9.55 16.14
N ILE A 177 11.96 9.31 16.93
CA ILE A 177 12.49 7.96 17.15
C ILE A 177 11.44 7.04 17.77
N HIS A 178 10.73 7.52 18.80
CA HIS A 178 9.65 6.76 19.43
C HIS A 178 8.52 6.42 18.45
N LEU A 179 8.05 7.41 17.68
CA LEU A 179 7.01 7.20 16.66
C LEU A 179 7.46 6.21 15.59
N THR A 180 8.72 6.27 15.17
CA THR A 180 9.29 5.33 14.20
C THR A 180 9.32 3.91 14.77
N SER A 181 9.72 3.74 16.04
CA SER A 181 9.70 2.45 16.72
C SER A 181 8.28 1.86 16.81
N VAL A 182 7.30 2.69 17.18
CA VAL A 182 5.88 2.29 17.20
C VAL A 182 5.41 1.91 15.80
N HIS A 183 5.72 2.71 14.78
CA HIS A 183 5.38 2.42 13.39
C HIS A 183 5.94 1.07 12.93
N ASN A 184 7.21 0.77 13.23
CA ASN A 184 7.83 -0.51 12.89
C ASN A 184 7.13 -1.70 13.55
N LYS A 185 6.70 -1.57 14.82
CA LYS A 185 5.91 -2.61 15.50
C LYS A 185 4.57 -2.86 14.80
N PHE A 186 3.85 -1.78 14.45
CA PHE A 186 2.59 -1.90 13.71
C PHE A 186 2.78 -2.49 12.32
N SER A 187 3.79 -2.04 11.59
CA SER A 187 4.16 -2.56 10.26
C SER A 187 4.43 -4.07 10.31
N GLY A 188 5.17 -4.55 11.32
CA GLY A 188 5.38 -5.98 11.54
C GLY A 188 4.08 -6.77 11.80
N ARG A 189 3.12 -6.20 12.55
CA ARG A 189 1.81 -6.83 12.77
C ARG A 189 0.97 -6.87 11.48
N ILE A 190 1.00 -5.79 10.70
CA ILE A 190 0.30 -5.72 9.40
C ILE A 190 0.85 -6.79 8.45
N MET A 191 2.17 -6.95 8.37
CA MET A 191 2.79 -7.96 7.51
C MET A 191 2.38 -9.38 7.89
N LYS A 192 2.32 -9.70 9.19
CA LYS A 192 1.83 -11.02 9.67
C LYS A 192 0.37 -11.27 9.26
N LEU A 193 -0.49 -10.26 9.43
CA LEU A 193 -1.90 -10.36 9.03
C LEU A 193 -2.05 -10.53 7.51
N GLN A 194 -1.24 -9.82 6.71
CA GLN A 194 -1.24 -9.97 5.26
C GLN A 194 -0.81 -11.38 4.83
N ASN A 195 0.22 -11.95 5.46
CA ASN A 195 0.66 -13.32 5.15
C ASN A 195 -0.42 -14.35 5.53
N ALA A 196 -1.07 -14.17 6.69
CA ALA A 196 -2.18 -15.05 7.09
C ALA A 196 -3.37 -14.95 6.12
N LYS A 197 -3.70 -13.73 5.66
CA LYS A 197 -4.73 -13.51 4.65
C LYS A 197 -4.40 -14.22 3.34
N GLN A 198 -3.17 -14.09 2.83
CA GLN A 198 -2.75 -14.76 1.60
C GLN A 198 -2.83 -16.29 1.73
N GLY A 199 -2.46 -16.83 2.89
CA GLY A 199 -2.61 -18.26 3.18
C GLY A 199 -4.08 -18.70 3.10
N LEU A 200 -5.00 -17.92 3.67
CA LEU A 200 -6.42 -18.20 3.60
C LEU A 200 -6.97 -18.11 2.17
N GLU A 201 -6.56 -17.11 1.39
CA GLU A 201 -6.95 -16.96 -0.02
C GLU A 201 -6.50 -18.18 -0.86
N ASN A 202 -5.29 -18.69 -0.61
CA ASN A 202 -4.80 -19.89 -1.29
C ASN A 202 -5.64 -21.13 -0.94
N VAL A 203 -6.02 -21.30 0.34
CA VAL A 203 -6.89 -22.40 0.78
C VAL A 203 -8.28 -22.29 0.12
N VAL A 204 -8.83 -21.08 0.04
CA VAL A 204 -10.12 -20.84 -0.64
C VAL A 204 -10.03 -21.23 -2.12
N SER A 205 -8.94 -20.89 -2.80
CA SER A 205 -8.72 -21.29 -4.21
C SER A 205 -8.68 -22.81 -4.38
N GLN A 206 -7.98 -23.53 -3.49
CA GLN A 206 -7.94 -25.00 -3.51
C GLN A 206 -9.34 -25.61 -3.27
N ILE A 207 -10.12 -25.04 -2.35
CA ILE A 207 -11.49 -25.47 -2.11
C ILE A 207 -12.36 -25.26 -3.36
N GLN A 208 -12.22 -24.14 -4.07
CA GLN A 208 -12.97 -23.89 -5.30
C GLN A 208 -12.64 -24.90 -6.41
N GLU A 209 -11.36 -25.25 -6.59
CA GLU A 209 -10.93 -26.27 -7.56
C GLU A 209 -11.48 -27.65 -7.23
N THR A 210 -11.44 -28.05 -5.96
CA THR A 210 -12.01 -29.33 -5.51
C THR A 210 -13.53 -29.37 -5.69
N LEU A 211 -14.25 -28.29 -5.39
CA LEU A 211 -15.69 -28.19 -5.65
C LEU A 211 -16.01 -28.33 -7.14
N ALA A 212 -15.26 -27.66 -8.02
CA ALA A 212 -15.44 -27.80 -9.47
C ALA A 212 -15.16 -29.23 -9.97
N GLY A 213 -14.20 -29.93 -9.34
CA GLY A 213 -13.97 -31.35 -9.57
C GLY A 213 -15.17 -32.23 -9.18
N ILE A 214 -15.76 -31.97 -8.00
CA ILE A 214 -16.94 -32.68 -7.51
C ILE A 214 -18.14 -32.46 -8.43
N GLU A 215 -18.37 -31.24 -8.92
CA GLU A 215 -19.46 -30.94 -9.86
C GLU A 215 -19.35 -31.77 -11.16
N LYS A 216 -18.14 -31.89 -11.71
CA LYS A 216 -17.88 -32.75 -12.89
C LYS A 216 -18.18 -34.22 -12.61
N LEU A 217 -17.84 -34.71 -11.41
CA LEU A 217 -18.17 -36.08 -11.02
C LEU A 217 -19.69 -36.29 -10.90
N CYS A 218 -20.42 -35.32 -10.34
CA CYS A 218 -21.89 -35.39 -10.26
C CYS A 218 -22.56 -35.41 -11.65
N THR A 219 -22.05 -34.61 -12.60
CA THR A 219 -22.58 -34.64 -13.99
C THR A 219 -22.28 -35.97 -14.68
N MET A 220 -21.08 -36.54 -14.46
CA MET A 220 -20.74 -37.85 -15.00
C MET A 220 -21.60 -38.97 -14.38
N GLN A 221 -21.86 -38.92 -13.07
CA GLN A 221 -22.75 -39.87 -12.39
C GLN A 221 -24.17 -39.84 -12.95
N THR A 222 -24.71 -38.65 -13.26
CA THR A 222 -26.04 -38.50 -13.86
C THR A 222 -26.10 -39.03 -15.30
N LEU A 223 -25.05 -38.83 -16.11
CA LEU A 223 -24.95 -39.42 -17.45
C LEU A 223 -24.91 -40.95 -17.40
N LEU A 224 -24.08 -41.52 -16.52
CA LEU A 224 -24.01 -42.97 -16.31
C LEU A 224 -25.38 -43.53 -15.91
N LYS A 225 -26.07 -42.88 -14.97
CA LYS A 225 -27.42 -43.30 -14.53
C LYS A 225 -28.43 -43.32 -15.69
N LYS A 226 -28.41 -42.32 -16.57
CA LYS A 226 -29.24 -42.29 -17.78
C LYS A 226 -28.86 -43.40 -18.76
N GLY A 227 -27.56 -43.67 -18.93
CA GLY A 227 -27.07 -44.77 -19.77
C GLY A 227 -27.57 -46.13 -19.30
N PHE A 228 -27.54 -46.39 -17.98
CA PHE A 228 -28.10 -47.60 -17.38
C PHE A 228 -29.61 -47.73 -17.61
N GLN A 229 -30.37 -46.64 -17.43
CA GLN A 229 -31.82 -46.65 -17.70
C GLN A 229 -32.12 -46.98 -19.16
N ASN A 230 -31.36 -46.43 -20.11
CA ASN A 230 -31.52 -46.73 -21.52
C ASN A 230 -31.20 -48.20 -21.84
N MET A 231 -30.10 -48.73 -21.29
CA MET A 231 -29.77 -50.16 -21.42
C MET A 231 -30.86 -51.06 -20.84
N GLU A 232 -31.44 -50.70 -19.70
CA GLU A 232 -32.54 -51.45 -19.08
C GLU A 232 -33.79 -51.44 -19.99
N THR A 233 -34.14 -50.30 -20.59
CA THR A 233 -35.23 -50.24 -21.58
C THR A 233 -34.93 -51.04 -22.85
N GLN A 234 -33.68 -51.02 -23.33
CA GLN A 234 -33.28 -51.81 -24.50
C GLN A 234 -33.35 -53.31 -24.21
N LEU A 235 -32.88 -53.73 -23.03
CA LEU A 235 -32.98 -55.12 -22.60
C LEU A 235 -34.44 -55.58 -22.56
N GLU A 236 -35.34 -54.76 -22.02
CA GLU A 236 -36.77 -55.08 -21.98
C GLU A 236 -37.37 -55.21 -23.39
N THR A 237 -37.00 -54.31 -24.31
CA THR A 237 -37.44 -54.42 -25.72
C THR A 237 -36.91 -55.67 -26.41
N VAL A 238 -35.66 -56.07 -26.17
CA VAL A 238 -35.07 -57.30 -26.73
C VAL A 238 -35.77 -58.53 -26.17
N LYS A 239 -36.09 -58.56 -24.86
CA LYS A 239 -36.89 -59.63 -24.25
C LYS A 239 -38.26 -59.75 -24.89
N GLN A 240 -38.93 -58.63 -25.13
CA GLN A 240 -40.24 -58.63 -25.78
C GLN A 240 -40.17 -59.09 -27.25
N GLN A 241 -39.11 -58.69 -27.98
CA GLN A 241 -38.85 -59.16 -29.34
C GLN A 241 -38.51 -60.66 -29.40
N ALA A 242 -37.79 -61.18 -28.40
CA ALA A 242 -37.46 -62.59 -28.24
C ALA A 242 -38.68 -63.46 -27.96
N MET A 243 -39.66 -63.00 -27.18
CA MET A 243 -40.94 -63.72 -26.99
C MET A 243 -41.75 -63.83 -28.30
N ASN A 244 -41.54 -62.91 -29.24
CA ASN A 244 -42.23 -62.88 -30.52
C ASN A 244 -41.47 -63.63 -31.64
N ALA A 245 -40.21 -64.02 -31.42
CA ALA A 245 -39.36 -64.71 -32.38
C ALA A 245 -38.92 -66.08 -31.84
N SER A 246 -39.23 -67.14 -32.58
CA SER A 246 -38.95 -68.55 -32.23
C SER A 246 -37.45 -68.90 -32.21
N THR A 247 -36.67 -68.35 -31.26
CA THR A 247 -35.27 -68.74 -31.00
C THR A 247 -34.98 -68.67 -29.50
N LEU A 248 -35.43 -69.68 -28.75
CA LEU A 248 -35.42 -69.71 -27.29
C LEU A 248 -34.06 -70.10 -26.66
N ASP A 249 -33.13 -70.71 -27.40
CA ASP A 249 -31.94 -71.33 -26.79
C ASP A 249 -30.65 -70.49 -26.78
N LYS A 250 -30.57 -69.39 -27.54
CA LYS A 250 -29.37 -68.51 -27.55
C LYS A 250 -29.47 -67.27 -26.65
N LEU A 251 -30.68 -66.95 -26.16
CA LEU A 251 -30.95 -65.76 -25.35
C LEU A 251 -30.75 -65.97 -23.84
N SER A 252 -30.95 -67.19 -23.33
CA SER A 252 -30.75 -67.51 -21.91
C SER A 252 -29.29 -67.28 -21.45
N ALA A 253 -28.31 -67.59 -22.31
CA ALA A 253 -26.90 -67.37 -22.03
C ALA A 253 -26.52 -65.88 -21.98
N VAL A 254 -27.12 -65.04 -22.82
CA VAL A 254 -26.90 -63.59 -22.82
C VAL A 254 -27.56 -62.95 -21.59
N GLU A 255 -28.79 -63.34 -21.28
CA GLU A 255 -29.54 -62.82 -20.14
C GLU A 255 -28.88 -63.15 -18.79
N GLN A 256 -28.36 -64.37 -18.65
CA GLN A 256 -27.66 -64.79 -17.43
C GLN A 256 -26.36 -64.01 -17.25
N ASN A 257 -25.58 -63.80 -18.33
CA ASN A 257 -24.31 -63.10 -18.28
C ASN A 257 -24.47 -61.58 -18.04
N SER A 258 -25.49 -60.96 -18.64
CA SER A 258 -25.82 -59.54 -18.40
C SER A 258 -26.32 -59.30 -16.97
N SER A 259 -27.11 -60.22 -16.41
CA SER A 259 -27.63 -60.07 -15.05
C SER A 259 -26.54 -60.23 -13.97
N THR A 260 -25.50 -61.04 -14.19
CA THR A 260 -24.33 -61.14 -13.29
C THR A 260 -23.50 -59.86 -13.32
N MET A 261 -23.20 -59.31 -14.50
CA MET A 261 -22.42 -58.07 -14.62
C MET A 261 -23.12 -56.87 -13.97
N VAL A 262 -24.45 -56.76 -14.11
CA VAL A 262 -25.23 -55.68 -13.45
C VAL A 262 -25.25 -55.84 -11.93
N LYS A 263 -25.31 -57.08 -11.41
CA LYS A 263 -25.25 -57.34 -9.96
C LYS A 263 -23.86 -57.06 -9.38
N GLU A 264 -22.78 -57.43 -10.08
CA GLU A 264 -21.42 -57.10 -9.67
C GLU A 264 -21.15 -55.59 -9.69
N ALA A 265 -21.64 -54.87 -10.71
CA ALA A 265 -21.53 -53.42 -10.77
C ALA A 265 -22.30 -52.74 -9.62
N LYS A 266 -23.53 -53.18 -9.30
CA LYS A 266 -24.31 -52.67 -8.17
C LYS A 266 -23.67 -52.98 -6.81
N ASN A 267 -23.04 -54.15 -6.64
CA ASN A 267 -22.35 -54.49 -5.40
C ASN A 267 -21.05 -53.69 -5.21
N ARG A 268 -20.28 -53.44 -6.27
CA ARG A 268 -19.07 -52.60 -6.17
C ARG A 268 -19.38 -51.14 -5.83
N ILE A 269 -20.57 -50.65 -6.18
CA ILE A 269 -21.05 -49.30 -5.82
C ILE A 269 -21.54 -49.22 -4.36
N LYS A 270 -22.02 -50.31 -3.78
CA LYS A 270 -22.55 -50.35 -2.40
C LYS A 270 -21.49 -50.51 -1.29
N VAL A 271 -20.29 -50.99 -1.60
CA VAL A 271 -19.30 -51.38 -0.57
C VAL A 271 -18.48 -50.22 0.00
N ASN A 272 -18.52 -49.01 -0.56
CA ASN A 272 -17.67 -47.91 -0.10
C ASN A 272 -18.47 -46.71 0.41
N GLU A 273 -18.82 -46.74 1.71
CA GLU A 273 -19.43 -45.62 2.43
C GLU A 273 -18.41 -44.55 2.87
N ASN A 274 -17.13 -44.69 2.52
CA ASN A 274 -16.09 -43.72 2.83
C ASN A 274 -15.59 -42.96 1.58
N PRO A 275 -15.86 -41.66 1.44
CA PRO A 275 -15.52 -40.88 0.25
C PRO A 275 -14.02 -40.80 -0.08
N LEU A 276 -13.14 -41.09 0.88
CA LEU A 276 -11.68 -40.97 0.73
C LEU A 276 -11.02 -42.17 0.01
N GLU A 277 -11.58 -43.38 0.09
CA GLU A 277 -11.01 -44.55 -0.61
C GLU A 277 -11.46 -44.66 -2.07
N LEU A 278 -12.58 -44.02 -2.43
CA LEU A 278 -13.09 -43.99 -3.80
C LEU A 278 -12.12 -43.30 -4.79
N LEU A 279 -11.31 -42.36 -4.28
CA LEU A 279 -10.24 -41.69 -5.02
C LEU A 279 -9.08 -42.65 -5.36
N CYS A 280 -8.83 -43.67 -4.53
CA CYS A 280 -7.73 -44.60 -4.71
C CYS A 280 -8.08 -45.74 -5.69
N SER A 281 -9.34 -46.19 -5.71
CA SER A 281 -9.81 -47.25 -6.62
C SER A 281 -9.98 -46.77 -8.07
N GLN A 282 -10.18 -45.47 -8.30
CA GLN A 282 -10.37 -44.90 -9.66
C GLN A 282 -9.09 -44.84 -10.48
N VAL A 283 -7.92 -44.85 -9.85
CA VAL A 283 -6.61 -44.97 -10.54
C VAL A 283 -6.49 -46.33 -11.25
N PHE A 284 -7.09 -47.39 -10.68
CA PHE A 284 -7.09 -48.74 -11.25
C PHE A 284 -8.03 -48.89 -12.45
N VAL A 285 -9.15 -48.14 -12.48
CA VAL A 285 -10.09 -48.13 -13.61
C VAL A 285 -9.47 -47.44 -14.83
N PHE A 286 -8.64 -46.41 -14.61
CA PHE A 286 -7.90 -45.74 -15.69
C PHE A 286 -6.88 -46.68 -16.36
N GLN A 287 -6.24 -47.58 -15.59
CA GLN A 287 -5.33 -48.60 -16.14
C GLN A 287 -6.05 -49.66 -16.99
N ILE A 288 -7.24 -50.11 -16.55
CA ILE A 288 -8.06 -51.06 -17.32
C ILE A 288 -8.56 -50.40 -18.62
N GLN A 289 -8.90 -49.11 -18.57
CA GLN A 289 -9.33 -48.36 -19.75
C GLN A 289 -8.19 -48.16 -20.77
N THR A 290 -6.95 -47.96 -20.31
CA THR A 290 -5.78 -47.93 -21.21
C THR A 290 -5.45 -49.28 -21.85
N SER A 291 -5.72 -50.39 -21.17
CA SER A 291 -5.56 -51.75 -21.72
C SER A 291 -6.67 -52.14 -22.70
N PHE A 292 -7.85 -51.52 -22.60
CA PHE A 292 -8.97 -51.76 -23.53
C PHE A 292 -8.91 -50.84 -24.76
N CYS A 293 -8.45 -49.59 -24.60
CA CYS A 293 -8.28 -48.65 -25.71
C CYS A 293 -7.10 -48.99 -26.63
N SER A 294 -6.05 -49.63 -26.12
CA SER A 294 -4.94 -50.15 -26.93
C SER A 294 -5.34 -51.35 -27.81
N ALA A 295 -6.46 -52.02 -27.51
CA ALA A 295 -6.98 -53.12 -28.34
C ALA A 295 -7.85 -52.66 -29.51
N LEU A 296 -8.20 -51.36 -29.60
CA LEU A 296 -9.23 -50.87 -30.55
C LEU A 296 -8.75 -49.79 -31.52
N ASN A 297 -7.52 -49.26 -31.46
CA ASN A 297 -6.94 -48.32 -32.44
C ASN A 297 -7.88 -47.17 -32.91
N ILE A 298 -8.37 -46.34 -31.98
CA ILE A 298 -9.14 -45.13 -32.35
C ILE A 298 -8.70 -43.95 -31.47
N PHE A 299 -7.66 -43.24 -31.91
CA PHE A 299 -7.51 -41.77 -32.04
C PHE A 299 -6.02 -41.37 -32.03
N ASP A 300 -5.66 -40.55 -33.02
CA ASP A 300 -4.32 -40.05 -33.31
C ASP A 300 -3.70 -39.22 -32.19
N ALA A 301 -2.38 -39.38 -32.08
CA ALA A 301 -1.47 -38.70 -31.19
C ALA A 301 -1.53 -37.17 -31.35
N ALA A 302 -1.83 -36.47 -30.25
CA ALA A 302 -1.38 -35.11 -30.05
C ALA A 302 -0.09 -35.14 -29.22
N THR A 303 0.98 -34.79 -29.91
CA THR A 303 2.38 -34.71 -29.50
C THR A 303 2.61 -34.08 -28.11
N THR A 304 3.27 -34.83 -27.25
CA THR A 304 4.03 -34.33 -26.09
C THR A 304 5.26 -33.57 -26.59
N GLU A 305 5.34 -32.25 -26.35
CA GLU A 305 6.64 -31.55 -26.38
C GLU A 305 7.34 -31.73 -25.03
N GLU A 306 8.45 -32.44 -25.08
CA GLU A 306 9.38 -32.71 -24.00
C GLU A 306 10.24 -31.48 -23.64
N GLY A 307 10.48 -31.25 -22.35
CA GLY A 307 11.83 -30.91 -21.88
C GLY A 307 12.34 -29.45 -21.89
N LYS A 308 11.50 -28.42 -21.77
CA LYS A 308 12.00 -27.06 -21.40
C LYS A 308 11.69 -26.77 -19.93
N GLU A 309 12.74 -26.63 -19.11
CA GLU A 309 12.65 -26.12 -17.73
C GLU A 309 11.80 -24.84 -17.75
N ALA A 310 10.70 -24.83 -17.00
CA ALA A 310 9.83 -23.67 -16.90
C ALA A 310 10.65 -22.49 -16.37
N MET A 311 10.61 -21.35 -17.07
CA MET A 311 11.24 -20.11 -16.60
C MET A 311 10.63 -19.72 -15.24
N GLN A 312 11.46 -19.33 -14.26
CA GLN A 312 11.00 -18.99 -12.90
C GLN A 312 11.68 -17.72 -12.37
N ILE A 313 10.96 -16.97 -11.53
CA ILE A 313 11.54 -15.86 -10.76
C ILE A 313 12.21 -16.42 -9.50
N CYS A 314 13.40 -15.93 -9.18
CA CYS A 314 14.14 -16.38 -8.00
C CYS A 314 13.45 -15.96 -6.71
N LYS A 315 12.99 -16.96 -5.93
CA LYS A 315 12.32 -16.75 -4.65
C LYS A 315 13.28 -16.16 -3.60
N GLU A 316 14.50 -16.67 -3.51
CA GLU A 316 15.50 -16.18 -2.54
C GLU A 316 15.89 -14.73 -2.78
N TYR A 317 16.01 -14.33 -4.05
CA TYR A 317 16.25 -12.94 -4.44
C TYR A 317 15.17 -12.00 -3.88
N ASN A 318 13.91 -12.41 -3.93
CA ASN A 318 12.76 -11.63 -3.50
C ASN A 318 12.50 -11.65 -1.98
N ILE A 319 13.24 -12.46 -1.22
CA ILE A 319 13.10 -12.55 0.24
C ILE A 319 14.30 -11.92 0.94
N ASN A 320 15.53 -12.36 0.65
CA ASN A 320 16.74 -12.01 1.41
C ASN A 320 17.96 -11.65 0.55
N GLY A 321 17.80 -11.53 -0.78
CA GLY A 321 18.91 -11.40 -1.72
C GLY A 321 19.56 -12.76 -2.01
N CYS A 322 19.58 -13.14 -3.28
CA CYS A 322 20.13 -14.43 -3.72
C CYS A 322 21.66 -14.44 -3.57
N LYS A 323 22.21 -15.45 -2.90
CA LYS A 323 23.67 -15.62 -2.71
C LYS A 323 24.31 -16.57 -3.73
N ASN A 324 23.51 -17.17 -4.61
CA ASN A 324 23.99 -18.10 -5.62
C ASN A 324 24.52 -17.34 -6.84
N SER A 325 25.82 -17.42 -7.10
CA SER A 325 26.48 -16.76 -8.23
C SER A 325 26.09 -17.35 -9.59
N ASN A 326 25.56 -18.58 -9.62
CA ASN A 326 25.12 -19.29 -10.84
C ASN A 326 23.61 -19.54 -10.83
N CYS A 327 22.83 -18.62 -10.26
CA CYS A 327 21.38 -18.77 -10.22
C CYS A 327 20.78 -18.70 -11.64
N LYS A 328 20.06 -19.75 -12.06
CA LYS A 328 19.37 -19.82 -13.36
C LYS A 328 17.97 -19.19 -13.33
N ALA A 329 17.52 -18.68 -12.18
CA ALA A 329 16.22 -18.06 -12.02
C ALA A 329 16.32 -16.52 -12.14
N LEU A 330 15.24 -15.89 -12.60
CA LEU A 330 15.22 -14.47 -12.90
C LEU A 330 15.33 -13.62 -11.61
N HIS A 331 16.34 -12.77 -11.52
CA HIS A 331 16.55 -11.84 -10.40
C HIS A 331 15.84 -10.51 -10.66
N ILE A 332 14.51 -10.55 -10.62
CA ILE A 332 13.65 -9.37 -10.76
C ILE A 332 12.63 -9.32 -9.62
N CYS A 333 12.19 -8.12 -9.26
CA CYS A 333 11.12 -7.93 -8.28
C CYS A 333 9.83 -8.61 -8.75
N THR A 334 9.35 -9.58 -7.98
CA THR A 334 8.12 -10.33 -8.31
C THR A 334 6.91 -9.39 -8.39
N LYS A 335 6.81 -8.41 -7.48
CA LYS A 335 5.74 -7.40 -7.48
C LYS A 335 5.77 -6.48 -8.69
N HIS A 336 6.93 -6.32 -9.33
CA HIS A 336 7.08 -5.56 -10.57
C HIS A 336 6.56 -6.34 -11.77
N VAL A 337 6.75 -7.67 -11.79
CA VAL A 337 6.25 -8.56 -12.84
C VAL A 337 4.74 -8.85 -12.69
N GLU A 338 4.24 -8.96 -11.46
CA GLU A 338 2.84 -9.24 -11.13
C GLU A 338 1.87 -8.07 -11.43
N ARG A 339 2.37 -6.84 -11.58
CA ARG A 339 1.51 -5.65 -11.66
C ARG A 339 1.66 -4.93 -12.98
N LYS A 340 0.52 -4.65 -13.62
CA LYS A 340 0.45 -3.86 -14.86
C LYS A 340 1.02 -2.43 -14.73
N LEU A 341 1.11 -1.90 -13.50
CA LEU A 341 1.67 -0.58 -13.18
C LEU A 341 3.05 -0.64 -12.49
N GLY A 342 3.68 -1.82 -12.40
CA GLY A 342 4.95 -2.02 -11.72
C GLY A 342 4.86 -2.04 -10.19
N CYS A 343 6.03 -2.08 -9.54
CA CYS A 343 6.15 -2.11 -8.08
C CYS A 343 5.78 -0.75 -7.45
N ILE A 344 4.84 -0.76 -6.49
CA ILE A 344 4.36 0.47 -5.81
C ILE A 344 5.24 0.91 -4.62
N SER A 345 6.29 0.17 -4.32
CA SER A 345 7.18 0.49 -3.20
C SER A 345 8.16 1.57 -3.61
N PHE A 346 8.02 2.77 -3.04
CA PHE A 346 8.93 3.90 -3.24
C PHE A 346 10.37 3.64 -2.73
N VAL A 347 10.57 2.56 -1.97
CA VAL A 347 11.87 2.16 -1.39
C VAL A 347 12.25 0.73 -1.77
N CYS A 348 11.75 0.21 -2.91
CA CYS A 348 12.16 -1.11 -3.37
C CYS A 348 13.64 -1.10 -3.80
N ILE A 349 14.42 -2.02 -3.22
CA ILE A 349 15.84 -2.21 -3.54
C ILE A 349 16.06 -3.37 -4.52
N LEU A 350 14.99 -4.02 -4.98
CA LEU A 350 15.05 -5.13 -5.94
C LEU A 350 15.10 -4.59 -7.37
N ASN A 351 15.63 -5.40 -8.28
CA ASN A 351 15.74 -5.06 -9.69
C ASN A 351 14.35 -4.89 -10.33
N HIS A 352 14.20 -3.80 -11.08
CA HIS A 352 13.02 -3.45 -11.87
C HIS A 352 13.33 -3.31 -13.36
N ASP A 353 14.58 -3.53 -13.75
CA ASP A 353 15.02 -3.48 -15.14
C ASP A 353 15.12 -4.90 -15.71
N ILE A 354 14.06 -5.31 -16.41
CA ILE A 354 14.02 -6.60 -17.12
C ILE A 354 15.07 -6.70 -18.23
N MET A 355 15.63 -5.55 -18.66
CA MET A 355 16.63 -5.47 -19.71
C MET A 355 18.07 -5.46 -19.19
N GLU A 356 18.27 -5.55 -17.87
CA GLU A 356 19.59 -5.78 -17.28
C GLU A 356 20.22 -7.05 -17.90
N PRO A 357 21.54 -7.07 -18.21
CA PRO A 357 22.17 -8.16 -18.97
C PRO A 357 21.86 -9.57 -18.44
N SER A 358 21.87 -9.74 -17.12
CA SER A 358 21.56 -11.01 -16.45
C SER A 358 20.13 -11.49 -16.69
N CYS A 359 19.17 -10.57 -16.75
CA CYS A 359 17.77 -10.88 -17.02
C CYS A 359 17.54 -11.08 -18.53
N LYS A 360 18.16 -10.25 -19.36
CA LYS A 360 18.00 -10.27 -20.82
C LYS A 360 18.46 -11.60 -21.43
N GLU A 361 19.56 -12.16 -20.95
CA GLU A 361 20.06 -13.47 -21.39
C GLU A 361 19.09 -14.60 -21.05
N LEU A 362 18.55 -14.62 -19.82
CA LEU A 362 17.56 -15.62 -19.37
C LEU A 362 16.21 -15.49 -20.09
N VAL A 363 15.77 -14.26 -20.38
CA VAL A 363 14.55 -13.99 -21.15
C VAL A 363 14.72 -14.48 -22.59
N SER A 364 15.89 -14.24 -23.20
CA SER A 364 16.20 -14.68 -24.56
C SER A 364 16.33 -16.20 -24.65
N SER A 365 16.97 -16.86 -23.68
CA SER A 365 17.09 -18.33 -23.63
C SER A 365 15.75 -19.02 -23.38
N ALA A 366 14.82 -18.35 -22.69
CA ALA A 366 13.43 -18.79 -22.55
C ALA A 366 12.58 -18.56 -23.83
N GLY A 367 13.16 -18.02 -24.92
CA GLY A 367 12.47 -17.81 -26.18
C GLY A 367 11.47 -16.65 -26.17
N ILE A 368 11.72 -15.61 -25.37
CA ILE A 368 10.96 -14.35 -25.39
C ILE A 368 11.76 -13.31 -26.18
N SER A 369 11.11 -12.61 -27.11
CA SER A 369 11.76 -11.56 -27.92
C SER A 369 12.13 -10.36 -27.05
N THR A 370 13.41 -9.99 -27.04
CA THR A 370 13.92 -8.82 -26.29
C THR A 370 13.90 -7.52 -27.11
N ASN A 371 13.34 -7.54 -28.31
CA ASN A 371 13.19 -6.36 -29.19
C ASN A 371 11.87 -5.60 -28.96
N GLN A 372 11.08 -6.01 -27.96
CA GLN A 372 9.79 -5.39 -27.62
C GLN A 372 9.95 -4.34 -26.52
N SER A 373 8.88 -3.61 -26.20
CA SER A 373 8.91 -2.69 -25.06
C SER A 373 9.10 -3.47 -23.75
N PRO A 374 9.74 -2.88 -22.71
CA PRO A 374 9.90 -3.56 -21.41
C PRO A 374 8.58 -4.05 -20.81
N GLY A 375 7.48 -3.33 -21.07
CA GLY A 375 6.14 -3.74 -20.64
C GLY A 375 5.65 -5.03 -21.31
N ASP A 376 5.87 -5.18 -22.62
CA ASP A 376 5.48 -6.39 -23.37
C ASP A 376 6.32 -7.60 -22.94
N ILE A 377 7.61 -7.38 -22.69
CA ILE A 377 8.52 -8.40 -22.19
C ILE A 377 8.07 -8.89 -20.80
N LEU A 378 7.69 -7.98 -19.90
CA LEU A 378 7.16 -8.33 -18.58
C LEU A 378 5.88 -9.17 -18.66
N ILE A 379 4.98 -8.86 -19.61
CA ILE A 379 3.76 -9.66 -19.85
C ILE A 379 4.13 -11.07 -20.32
N ALA A 380 5.04 -11.20 -21.28
CA ALA A 380 5.49 -12.50 -21.77
C ALA A 380 6.18 -13.33 -20.69
N VAL A 381 7.03 -12.70 -19.86
CA VAL A 381 7.68 -13.34 -18.70
C VAL A 381 6.65 -13.79 -17.67
N SER A 382 5.66 -12.95 -17.37
CA SER A 382 4.59 -13.27 -16.44
C SER A 382 3.77 -14.49 -16.85
N LEU A 383 3.43 -14.60 -18.14
CA LEU A 383 2.74 -15.77 -18.69
C LEU A 383 3.61 -17.03 -18.63
N LYS A 384 4.91 -16.91 -18.93
CA LYS A 384 5.83 -18.05 -19.00
C LYS A 384 6.24 -18.58 -17.62
N CYS A 385 6.27 -17.70 -16.62
CA CYS A 385 6.48 -18.04 -15.23
C CYS A 385 5.19 -18.54 -14.52
N GLY A 386 4.04 -18.56 -15.20
CA GLY A 386 2.76 -18.99 -14.63
C GLY A 386 2.20 -18.03 -13.56
N ILE A 387 2.61 -16.76 -13.59
CA ILE A 387 2.23 -15.74 -12.59
C ILE A 387 0.86 -15.13 -12.92
N PHE A 388 0.50 -15.09 -14.22
CA PHE A 388 -0.81 -14.61 -14.68
C PHE A 388 -1.66 -15.76 -15.23
N SER A 389 -2.88 -15.91 -14.71
CA SER A 389 -3.93 -16.72 -15.35
C SER A 389 -4.51 -15.97 -16.56
N ARG A 390 -4.73 -16.67 -17.68
CA ARG A 390 -5.31 -16.14 -18.93
C ARG A 390 -6.73 -15.57 -18.78
N THR A 391 -7.38 -15.66 -17.62
CA THR A 391 -8.78 -15.27 -17.41
C THR A 391 -9.02 -13.81 -16.99
N ALA A 392 -7.99 -12.97 -16.85
CA ALA A 392 -8.16 -11.58 -16.41
C ALA A 392 -8.25 -10.53 -17.54
N TYR A 393 -8.73 -10.92 -18.73
CA TYR A 393 -8.92 -10.04 -19.89
C TYR A 393 -10.31 -10.26 -20.53
N ILE A 394 -11.37 -9.84 -19.84
CA ILE A 394 -12.55 -9.21 -20.45
C ILE A 394 -12.93 -8.02 -19.56
#